data_AF-Q4W2V0-F1
#
_entry.id   AF-Q4W2V0-F1
#
_cell.length_a   1.000
_cell.length_b   1.000
_cell.length_c   1.000
_cell.angle_alpha   90.00
_cell.angle_beta   90.00
_cell.angle_gamma   90.00
#
_symmetry.space_group_name_H-M   'P 1'
#
loop_
_entity.id
_entity.type
_entity.pdbx_description
1 polymer ?
#
loop_
_entity_poly.entity_id
_entity_poly.type
_entity_poly.pdbx_seq_one_letter_code
_entity_poly.pdbx_strand_id
1 'polypeptide(L)'
;MPVYTFSCQDCGSTREVIASHAEAEELELMCYGCGGDMTRAPVMTLNVIGAAIRAKKTEKQQEERAFFAKACGHNYACRCGVKLTKENPFKQDIRAAHGFTDEI
;
A
#
# COMPACT_ATOMS: atom_id res chain seq x y z
N MET A 1 -19.02 15.28 -2.16
CA MET A 1 -19.40 14.27 -3.18
C MET A 1 -18.27 14.18 -4.18
N PRO A 2 -17.82 12.98 -4.57
CA PRO A 2 -16.73 12.82 -5.53
C PRO A 2 -17.12 13.29 -6.93
N VAL A 3 -16.11 13.63 -7.74
CA VAL A 3 -16.26 13.98 -9.16
C VAL A 3 -15.87 12.76 -9.99
N TYR A 4 -16.73 12.35 -10.91
CA TYR A 4 -16.47 11.29 -11.88
C TYR A 4 -16.40 11.85 -13.30
N THR A 5 -15.51 11.31 -14.10
CA THR A 5 -15.40 11.63 -15.53
C THR A 5 -16.24 10.63 -16.32
N PHE A 6 -17.09 11.13 -17.20
CA PHE A 6 -17.83 10.35 -18.20
C PHE A 6 -17.22 10.61 -19.57
N SER A 7 -17.11 9.58 -20.41
CA SER A 7 -16.55 9.67 -21.76
C SER A 7 -17.53 9.14 -22.79
N CYS A 8 -17.72 9.89 -23.88
CA CYS A 8 -18.54 9.46 -25.01
C CYS A 8 -17.84 8.34 -25.77
N GLN A 9 -18.57 7.27 -26.09
CA GLN A 9 -18.01 6.12 -26.81
C GLN A 9 -17.76 6.41 -28.30
N ASP A 10 -18.47 7.37 -28.88
CA ASP A 10 -18.37 7.68 -30.32
C ASP A 10 -17.33 8.75 -30.64
N CYS A 11 -17.33 9.85 -29.89
CA CYS A 11 -16.47 11.01 -30.19
C CYS A 11 -15.38 11.27 -29.14
N GLY A 12 -15.36 10.52 -28.04
CA GLY A 12 -14.36 10.65 -26.98
C GLY A 12 -14.48 11.92 -26.13
N SER A 13 -15.51 12.75 -26.32
CA SER A 13 -15.75 13.93 -25.47
C SER A 13 -15.90 13.52 -24.01
N THR A 14 -15.37 14.30 -23.08
CA THR A 14 -15.47 14.02 -21.65
C THR A 14 -16.33 15.04 -20.91
N ARG A 15 -16.94 14.61 -19.80
CA ARG A 15 -17.70 15.47 -18.89
C ARG A 15 -17.46 15.06 -17.45
N GLU A 16 -17.24 16.03 -16.58
CA GLU A 16 -17.13 15.82 -15.14
C GLU A 16 -18.51 15.98 -14.48
N VAL A 17 -18.86 15.04 -13.59
CA VAL A 17 -20.14 15.01 -12.88
C VAL A 17 -19.89 14.72 -11.41
N ILE A 18 -20.51 15.52 -10.53
CA ILE A 18 -20.50 15.28 -9.09
C ILE A 18 -21.66 14.34 -8.76
N ALA A 19 -21.34 13.14 -8.28
CA ALA A 19 -22.34 12.12 -7.94
C ALA A 19 -21.80 11.21 -6.83
N SER A 20 -22.67 10.47 -6.16
CA SER A 20 -22.24 9.34 -5.32
C SER A 20 -21.71 8.19 -6.20
N HIS A 21 -20.99 7.24 -5.61
CA HIS A 21 -20.45 6.10 -6.37
C HIS A 21 -21.55 5.24 -7.00
N ALA A 22 -22.62 4.96 -6.24
CA ALA A 22 -23.75 4.16 -6.73
C ALA A 22 -24.45 4.86 -7.92
N GLU A 23 -24.71 6.16 -7.78
CA GLU A 23 -25.29 6.96 -8.88
C GLU A 23 -24.37 7.00 -10.11
N ALA A 24 -23.05 7.12 -9.92
CA ALA A 24 -22.10 7.17 -11.03
C ALA A 24 -21.93 5.84 -11.79
N GLU A 25 -22.30 4.70 -11.19
CA GLU A 25 -22.29 3.39 -11.87
C GLU A 25 -23.54 3.16 -12.73
N GLU A 26 -24.67 3.72 -12.33
CA GLU A 26 -25.96 3.58 -13.05
C GLU A 26 -26.24 4.75 -14.00
N LEU A 27 -25.47 5.85 -13.91
CA LEU A 27 -25.66 7.02 -14.77
C LEU A 27 -25.25 6.74 -16.21
N GLU A 28 -26.15 7.03 -17.14
CA GLU A 28 -25.85 7.15 -18.57
C GLU A 28 -26.14 8.59 -19.00
N LEU A 29 -25.19 9.21 -19.71
CA LEU A 29 -25.32 10.58 -20.20
C LEU A 29 -25.35 10.59 -21.73
N MET A 30 -26.03 11.56 -22.30
CA MET A 30 -25.99 11.82 -23.74
C MET A 30 -24.91 12.86 -24.06
N CYS A 31 -24.10 12.59 -25.09
CA CYS A 31 -23.09 13.51 -25.58
C CYS A 31 -23.75 14.67 -26.35
N TYR A 32 -23.48 15.90 -25.92
CA TYR A 32 -23.96 17.10 -26.63
C TYR A 32 -23.29 17.34 -27.98
N GLY A 33 -22.13 16.72 -28.24
CA GLY A 33 -21.37 16.89 -29.48
C GLY A 33 -21.86 15.99 -30.62
N CYS A 34 -22.08 14.71 -30.34
CA CYS A 34 -22.47 13.71 -31.36
C CYS A 34 -23.81 13.01 -31.10
N GLY A 35 -24.46 13.25 -29.96
CA GLY A 35 -25.67 12.55 -29.55
C GLY A 35 -25.46 11.13 -29.03
N GLY A 36 -24.21 10.64 -29.00
CA GLY A 36 -23.84 9.30 -28.55
C GLY A 36 -23.86 9.13 -27.03
N ASP A 37 -23.81 7.89 -26.58
CA ASP A 37 -23.84 7.57 -25.15
C ASP A 37 -22.50 7.83 -24.47
N MET A 38 -22.55 8.31 -23.23
CA MET A 38 -21.39 8.50 -22.37
C MET A 38 -21.53 7.68 -21.09
N THR A 39 -20.50 6.91 -20.80
CA THR A 39 -20.38 6.07 -19.60
C THR A 39 -19.21 6.54 -18.73
N ARG A 40 -19.18 6.12 -17.46
CA ARG A 40 -18.08 6.45 -16.55
C ARG A 40 -16.74 5.99 -17.15
N ALA A 41 -15.81 6.92 -17.28
CA ALA A 41 -14.48 6.64 -17.77
C ALA A 41 -13.76 5.68 -16.80
N PRO A 42 -13.10 4.61 -17.31
CA PRO A 42 -12.38 3.68 -16.46
C PRO A 42 -11.20 4.40 -15.80
N VAL A 43 -11.16 4.40 -14.46
CA VAL A 43 -9.98 4.84 -13.72
C VAL A 43 -8.98 3.69 -13.77
N MET A 44 -7.84 3.89 -14.44
CA MET A 44 -6.78 2.90 -14.46
C MET A 44 -6.23 2.69 -13.05
N THR A 45 -6.57 1.56 -12.44
CA THR A 45 -6.01 1.12 -11.16
C THR A 45 -4.70 0.36 -11.41
N LEU A 46 -3.58 1.04 -11.17
CA LEU A 46 -2.25 0.42 -11.22
C LEU A 46 -1.97 -0.31 -9.90
N ASN A 47 -2.01 -1.64 -9.92
CA ASN A 47 -1.52 -2.46 -8.81
C ASN A 47 0.00 -2.64 -8.95
N VAL A 48 0.78 -1.96 -8.11
CA VAL A 48 2.25 -2.11 -8.08
C VAL A 48 2.60 -3.40 -7.34
N ILE A 49 2.84 -4.48 -8.08
CA ILE A 49 3.18 -5.79 -7.51
C ILE A 49 4.70 -6.05 -7.58
N GLY A 50 5.29 -6.44 -6.45
CA GLY A 50 6.48 -7.31 -6.42
C GLY A 50 7.79 -6.63 -5.99
N ALA A 51 8.44 -5.89 -6.89
CA ALA A 51 9.82 -5.45 -6.66
C ALA A 51 9.96 -4.44 -5.52
N ALA A 52 9.12 -3.40 -5.49
CA ALA A 52 9.14 -2.37 -4.45
C ALA A 52 8.75 -2.93 -3.07
N ILE A 53 7.81 -3.88 -3.02
CA ILE A 53 7.38 -4.54 -1.77
C ILE A 53 8.51 -5.43 -1.25
N ARG A 54 9.18 -6.19 -2.13
CA ARG A 54 10.35 -7.01 -1.75
C ARG A 54 11.50 -6.15 -1.23
N ALA A 55 11.80 -5.04 -1.89
CA ALA A 55 12.84 -4.10 -1.46
C ALA A 55 12.55 -3.54 -0.05
N LYS A 56 11.32 -3.06 0.20
CA LYS A 56 10.91 -2.62 1.54
C LYS A 56 10.99 -3.71 2.60
N LYS A 57 10.60 -4.95 2.27
CA LYS A 57 10.74 -6.08 3.21
C LYS A 57 12.20 -6.38 3.53
N THR A 58 13.09 -6.33 2.53
CA THR A 58 14.52 -6.54 2.77
C THR A 58 15.15 -5.43 3.61
N GLU A 59 14.75 -4.18 3.41
CA GLU A 59 15.19 -3.03 4.22
C GLU A 59 14.74 -3.18 5.68
N LYS A 60 13.46 -3.43 5.93
CA LYS A 60 12.93 -3.68 7.29
C LYS A 60 13.65 -4.83 7.99
N GLN A 61 13.96 -5.92 7.27
CA GLN A 61 14.72 -7.05 7.85
C GLN A 61 16.17 -6.69 8.19
N GLN A 62 16.82 -5.82 7.41
CA GLN A 62 18.16 -5.34 7.73
C GLN A 62 18.14 -4.43 8.95
N GLU A 63 17.15 -3.54 9.06
CA GLU A 63 16.95 -2.66 10.21
C GLU A 63 16.68 -3.47 11.48
N GLU A 64 15.82 -4.49 11.42
CA GLU A 64 15.55 -5.36 12.57
C GLU A 64 16.83 -6.06 13.04
N ARG A 65 17.61 -6.63 12.11
CA ARG A 65 18.87 -7.29 12.44
C ARG A 65 19.89 -6.33 13.06
N ALA A 66 19.96 -5.10 12.57
CA ALA A 66 20.83 -4.07 13.14
C ALA A 66 20.37 -3.67 14.55
N PHE A 67 19.06 -3.53 14.77
CA PHE A 67 18.51 -3.15 16.08
C PHE A 67 18.75 -4.21 17.15
N PHE A 68 18.54 -5.48 16.82
CA PHE A 68 18.80 -6.60 17.74
C PHE A 68 20.26 -7.10 17.70
N ALA A 69 21.16 -6.42 16.98
CA ALA A 69 22.58 -6.74 16.99
C ALA A 69 23.19 -6.44 18.37
N LYS A 70 24.24 -7.18 18.73
CA LYS A 70 24.98 -6.91 19.95
C LYS A 70 25.67 -5.55 19.84
N ALA A 71 25.41 -4.64 20.77
CA ALA A 71 26.06 -3.33 20.83
C ALA A 71 27.60 -3.39 20.91
N CYS A 72 28.17 -4.53 21.31
CA CYS A 72 29.61 -4.70 21.45
C CYS A 72 30.39 -4.93 20.15
N GLY A 73 29.72 -5.00 18.99
CA GLY A 73 30.37 -5.11 17.67
C GLY A 73 31.10 -6.43 17.39
N HIS A 74 31.14 -7.36 18.34
CA HIS A 74 31.80 -8.65 18.18
C HIS A 74 30.87 -9.69 17.55
N ASN A 75 31.36 -10.36 16.51
CA ASN A 75 30.65 -11.46 15.84
C ASN A 75 30.82 -12.83 16.54
N TYR A 76 31.65 -12.91 17.59
CA TYR A 76 31.90 -14.13 18.37
C TYR A 76 31.11 -14.17 19.69
N ALA A 77 31.28 -15.24 20.45
CA ALA A 77 30.68 -15.40 21.77
C ALA A 77 31.32 -14.44 22.79
N CYS A 78 30.87 -13.17 22.82
CA CYS A 78 31.25 -12.22 23.87
C CYS A 78 30.41 -12.44 25.15
N ARG A 79 30.99 -12.07 26.30
CA ARG A 79 30.31 -11.89 27.60
C ARG A 79 29.64 -10.52 27.77
N CYS A 80 29.68 -9.69 26.73
CA CYS A 80 29.18 -8.31 26.71
C CYS A 80 27.65 -8.19 26.87
N GLY A 81 26.91 -9.30 26.77
CA GLY A 81 25.46 -9.31 26.90
C GLY A 81 24.99 -10.57 27.61
N VAL A 82 23.81 -10.49 28.21
CA VAL A 82 23.17 -11.60 28.92
C VAL A 82 22.55 -12.54 27.89
N LYS A 83 23.03 -13.78 27.84
CA LYS A 83 22.36 -14.84 27.06
C LYS A 83 21.21 -15.39 27.91
N LEU A 84 19.99 -15.19 27.45
CA LEU A 84 18.83 -15.84 28.05
C LEU A 84 18.84 -17.32 27.68
N THR A 85 18.55 -18.19 28.64
CA THR A 85 18.42 -19.64 28.44
C THR A 85 17.07 -20.03 27.86
N LYS A 86 16.09 -19.12 27.92
CA LYS A 86 14.75 -19.23 27.34
C LYS A 86 14.47 -17.99 26.50
N GLU A 87 13.52 -18.09 25.57
CA GLU A 87 13.10 -16.92 24.80
C GLU A 87 12.57 -15.81 25.71
N ASN A 88 12.83 -14.56 25.34
CA ASN A 88 12.30 -13.42 26.08
C ASN A 88 10.76 -13.38 25.89
N PRO A 89 9.96 -13.44 26.97
CA PRO A 89 8.50 -13.42 26.87
C PRO A 89 7.95 -12.13 26.25
N PHE A 90 8.70 -11.03 26.31
CA PHE A 90 8.31 -9.72 25.75
C PHE A 90 8.91 -9.47 24.36
N LYS A 91 9.49 -10.50 23.72
CA LYS A 91 10.15 -10.35 22.40
C LYS A 91 9.20 -9.79 21.34
N GLN A 92 7.93 -10.20 21.36
CA GLN A 92 6.91 -9.72 20.42
C GLN A 92 6.51 -8.27 20.74
N ASP A 93 6.32 -7.92 22.02
CA ASP A 93 5.97 -6.57 22.43
C ASP A 93 7.07 -5.56 22.11
N ILE A 94 8.34 -5.93 22.31
CA ILE A 94 9.50 -5.09 21.95
C ILE A 94 9.56 -4.87 20.44
N ARG A 95 9.33 -5.92 19.63
CA ARG A 95 9.29 -5.81 18.17
C ARG A 95 8.16 -4.89 17.70
N ALA A 96 6.97 -5.04 18.26
CA ALA A 96 5.81 -4.21 17.95
C ALA A 96 6.04 -2.74 18.33
N ALA A 97 6.63 -2.47 19.51
CA ALA A 97 6.96 -1.11 19.96
C ALA A 97 7.95 -0.39 19.03
N HIS A 98 8.82 -1.14 18.33
CA HIS A 98 9.79 -0.62 17.38
C HIS A 98 9.34 -0.72 15.90
N GLY A 99 8.08 -1.07 15.64
CA GLY A 99 7.52 -1.09 14.28
C GLY A 99 7.92 -2.29 13.43
N PHE A 100 8.51 -3.33 14.03
CA PHE A 100 8.82 -4.60 13.38
C PHE A 100 7.60 -5.54 13.47
N THR A 101 6.52 -5.17 12.81
CA THR A 101 5.33 -6.02 12.71
C THR A 101 5.39 -6.90 11.46
N ASP A 102 5.07 -8.18 11.62
CA ASP A 102 4.80 -9.09 10.52
C ASP A 102 3.43 -8.71 9.92
N GLU A 103 3.40 -7.69 9.05
CA GLU A 103 2.21 -7.36 8.27
C GLU A 103 1.91 -8.53 7.30
N ILE A 104 0.80 -9.23 7.58
CA ILE A 104 0.08 -10.08 6.62
C ILE A 104 -0.87 -9.17 5.84
#